data_AF-A0A661JEV9-F1
#
_entry.id   AF-A0A661JEV9-F1
#
_cell.length_a   1.000
_cell.length_b   1.000
_cell.length_c   1.000
_cell.angle_alpha   90.00
_cell.angle_beta   90.00
_cell.angle_gamma   90.00
#
_symmetry.space_group_name_H-M   'P 1'
#
loop_
_entity.id
_entity.type
_entity.pdbx_description
1 polymer ?
#
loop_
_entity_poly.entity_id
_entity_poly.type
_entity_poly.pdbx_seq_one_letter_code
_entity_poly.pdbx_strand_id
1 'polypeptide(L)' 'MNQPKRIHKTTLRVPFSDVDMVGIVYTPKFVDYILKGWEDYFRALGIPWESYLGTDRIKWSSGY' A
#
# COMPACT_ATOMS: atom_id res chain seq x y z
N MET A 1 15.13 -7.85 -29.01
CA MET A 1 13.73 -8.16 -28.68
C MET A 1 13.27 -7.21 -27.58
N ASN A 2 12.30 -6.33 -27.83
CA ASN A 2 11.70 -5.51 -26.78
C ASN A 2 10.60 -6.32 -26.08
N GLN A 3 10.80 -6.65 -24.80
CA GLN A 3 9.71 -7.22 -24.00
C GLN A 3 8.69 -6.12 -23.65
N PRO A 4 7.38 -6.41 -23.69
CA PRO A 4 6.36 -5.46 -23.26
C PRO A 4 6.49 -5.20 -21.75
N LYS A 5 6.53 -3.92 -21.37
CA LYS A 5 6.53 -3.51 -19.96
C LYS A 5 5.22 -3.91 -19.30
N ARG A 6 5.25 -4.86 -18.36
CA ARG A 6 4.09 -5.21 -17.53
C ARG A 6 3.88 -4.12 -16.47
N ILE A 7 2.66 -3.60 -16.39
CA ILE A 7 2.27 -2.54 -15.47
C ILE A 7 1.08 -3.05 -14.67
N HIS A 8 1.20 -3.04 -13.34
CA HIS A 8 0.06 -3.24 -12.46
C HIS A 8 -0.67 -1.90 -12.25
N LYS A 9 -2.00 -1.92 -12.25
CA LYS A 9 -2.83 -0.74 -12.03
C LYS A 9 -3.89 -1.07 -10.99
N THR A 10 -4.02 -0.21 -9.99
CA THR A 10 -5.06 -0.27 -8.97
C THR A 10 -5.96 0.95 -9.14
N THR A 11 -7.27 0.74 -9.04
CA THR A 11 -8.27 1.83 -9.08
C THR A 11 -8.98 1.88 -7.73
N LEU A 12 -8.88 3.02 -7.05
CA LEU A 12 -9.50 3.24 -5.74
C LEU A 12 -10.60 4.29 -5.87
N ARG A 13 -11.71 4.07 -5.16
CA ARG A 13 -12.76 5.08 -4.99
C ARG A 13 -12.43 5.92 -3.76
N VAL A 14 -12.34 7.23 -3.93
CA VAL A 14 -12.14 8.17 -2.81
C VAL A 14 -13.47 8.35 -2.07
N PRO A 15 -13.56 8.02 -0.77
CA PRO A 15 -14.74 8.30 0.03
C PRO A 15 -14.75 9.76 0.47
N PHE A 16 -15.94 10.30 0.73
CA PHE A 16 -16.10 11.68 1.23
C PHE A 16 -15.39 11.91 2.56
N SER A 17 -15.23 10.87 3.40
CA SER A 17 -14.51 10.95 4.68
C SER A 17 -13.01 11.23 4.56
N ASP A 18 -12.44 11.03 3.36
CA ASP A 18 -11.00 11.22 3.11
C ASP A 18 -10.70 12.57 2.46
N VAL A 19 -11.71 13.43 2.38
CA VAL A 19 -11.68 14.74 1.72
C VAL A 19 -11.71 15.85 2.78
N ASP A 20 -10.93 16.91 2.57
CA ASP A 20 -10.91 18.08 3.46
C ASP A 20 -12.07 19.06 3.17
N MET A 21 -12.10 20.18 3.89
CA MET A 21 -13.16 21.20 3.72
C MET A 21 -13.15 21.89 2.35
N VAL A 22 -12.09 21.74 1.55
CA VAL A 22 -11.94 22.33 0.22
C VAL A 22 -12.34 21.34 -0.88
N GLY A 23 -12.68 20.10 -0.53
CA GLY A 23 -13.12 19.10 -1.49
C GLY A 23 -11.97 18.32 -2.14
N ILE A 24 -10.75 18.41 -1.59
CA ILE A 24 -9.59 17.63 -2.06
C ILE A 24 -9.23 16.53 -1.07
N VAL A 25 -8.55 15.49 -1.55
CA VAL A 25 -8.06 14.42 -0.68
C VAL A 25 -7.11 15.00 0.37
N TYR A 26 -7.39 14.69 1.63
CA TYR A 26 -6.54 15.07 2.75
C TYR A 26 -5.15 14.42 2.62
N THR A 27 -4.08 15.22 2.63
CA THR A 27 -2.71 14.77 2.27
C THR A 27 -2.25 13.47 2.96
N PRO A 28 -2.48 13.24 4.26
CA PRO A 28 -2.13 11.97 4.90
C PRO A 28 -2.78 10.72 4.28
N LYS A 29 -3.98 10.83 3.69
CA LYS A 29 -4.69 9.70 3.06
C LYS A 29 -4.00 9.15 1.82
N PHE A 30 -3.12 9.93 1.18
CA PHE A 30 -2.33 9.43 0.06
C PHE A 30 -1.40 8.28 0.46
N VAL A 31 -0.91 8.26 1.71
CA VAL A 31 -0.07 7.15 2.21
C VAL A 31 -0.88 5.86 2.24
N ASP A 32 -2.11 5.92 2.77
CA ASP A 32 -3.02 4.77 2.81
C ASP A 32 -3.31 4.23 1.40
N TYR A 33 -3.54 5.12 0.42
CA TYR A 33 -3.78 4.74 -0.97
C TYR A 33 -2.56 4.09 -1.63
N ILE A 34 -1.35 4.59 -1.33
CA ILE A 34 -0.10 4.00 -1.83
C ILE A 34 0.10 2.60 -1.24
N LEU A 35 -0.10 2.44 0.07
CA LEU A 35 0.00 1.15 0.74
C LEU A 35 -1.01 0.16 0.17
N LYS A 36 -2.24 0.60 -0.11
CA LYS A 36 -3.24 -0.24 -0.78
C LYS A 36 -2.83 -0.68 -2.18
N GLY A 37 -2.21 0.21 -2.96
CA GLY A 37 -1.64 -0.14 -4.26
C GLY A 37 -0.54 -1.18 -4.18
N TRP A 38 0.32 -1.10 -3.15
CA TRP A 38 1.34 -2.12 -2.89
C TRP A 38 0.74 -3.46 -2.48
N GLU A 39 -0.23 -3.47 -1.57
CA GLU A 39 -0.96 -4.68 -1.18
C GLU A 39 -1.56 -5.41 -2.40
N ASP A 40 -2.25 -4.68 -3.27
CA ASP A 40 -2.88 -5.26 -4.47
C ASP A 40 -1.83 -5.74 -5.49
N TYR A 41 -0.70 -5.03 -5.62
CA TYR A 41 0.42 -5.45 -6.46
C TYR A 41 1.02 -6.78 -5.98
N PHE A 42 1.34 -6.88 -4.69
CA PHE A 42 1.91 -8.12 -4.12
C PHE A 42 0.92 -9.27 -4.17
N ARG A 43 -0.37 -9.00 -3.92
CA ARG A 43 -1.44 -9.98 -4.12
C ARG A 43 -1.49 -10.48 -5.56
N ALA A 44 -1.34 -9.60 -6.56
CA ALA A 44 -1.31 -10.00 -7.97
C ALA A 44 -0.06 -10.83 -8.34
N LEU A 45 1.03 -10.71 -7.58
CA LEU A 45 2.20 -11.58 -7.68
C LEU A 45 2.04 -12.91 -6.93
N GLY A 46 0.95 -13.08 -6.18
CA GLY A 46 0.73 -14.26 -5.33
C GLY A 46 1.55 -14.26 -4.05
N ILE A 47 2.07 -13.10 -3.62
CA ILE A 47 2.89 -12.97 -2.42
C ILE A 47 2.08 -12.21 -1.35
N PRO A 48 1.86 -12.80 -0.16
CA PRO A 48 1.16 -12.12 0.93
C PRO A 48 1.99 -10.93 1.41
N TRP A 49 1.38 -9.74 1.41
CA TRP A 49 2.03 -8.48 1.80
C TRP A 49 2.57 -8.52 3.23
N GLU A 50 1.88 -9.26 4.11
CA GLU A 50 2.20 -9.46 5.51
C GLU A 50 3.59 -10.07 5.73
N SER A 51 4.08 -10.86 4.76
CA SER A 51 5.43 -11.43 4.81
C SER A 51 6.55 -10.38 4.77
N TYR A 52 6.24 -9.15 4.32
CA TYR A 52 7.19 -8.03 4.25
C TYR A 52 7.01 -7.00 5.38
N LEU A 53 5.93 -7.08 6.17
CA LEU A 53 5.68 -6.19 7.30
C LEU A 53 6.58 -6.47 8.52
N GLY A 54 7.49 -7.44 8.42
CA GLY A 54 8.57 -7.61 9.39
C GLY A 54 8.12 -8.07 10.78
N THR A 55 6.92 -8.61 10.93
CA THR A 55 6.42 -9.15 12.21
C THR A 55 7.28 -10.29 12.75
N ASP A 56 8.11 -10.92 11.91
CA ASP A 56 9.09 -11.94 12.34
C ASP A 56 10.45 -11.37 12.78
N ARG A 57 10.72 -10.07 12.62
CA ARG A 57 12.05 -9.49 12.89
C ARG A 57 12.10 -8.35 13.90
N ILE A 58 10.97 -7.92 14.47
CA ILE A 58 10.97 -7.05 15.66
C ILE A 58 10.63 -7.89 16.90
N LYS A 59 11.43 -8.93 17.16
CA LYS A 59 11.71 -9.30 18.55
C LYS A 59 12.70 -8.25 19.06
N TRP A 60 12.18 -7.16 19.62
CA TRP A 60 12.99 -6.31 20.47
C TRP A 60 13.58 -7.21 21.56
N SER A 61 14.87 -7.49 21.45
CA SER A 61 15.68 -7.97 22.56
C SER A 61 15.82 -6.83 23.56
N SER A 62 14.73 -6.45 24.24
CA SER A 62 14.84 -5.73 25.50
C SER A 62 14.95 -6.78 26.60
N GLY A 63 16.18 -7.28 26.78
CA GLY A 63 16.58 -7.80 28.07
C GLY A 63 16.62 -6.63 29.04
N TYR A 64 15.60 -6.55 29.90
CA TYR A 64 15.66 -6.00 31.24
C TYR A 64 14.80 -6.89 32.14
#